data_AF-A0A7R9PUR9-F1
#
_entry.id   AF-A0A7R9PUR9-F1
#
_cell.length_a   1.000
_cell.length_b   1.000
_cell.length_c   1.000
_cell.angle_alpha   90.00
_cell.angle_beta   90.00
_cell.angle_gamma   90.00
#
_symmetry.space_group_name_H-M   'P 1'
#
loop_
_entity.id
_entity.type
_entity.pdbx_description
1 polymer ?
#
loop_
_entity_poly.entity_id
_entity_poly.type
_entity_poly.pdbx_seq_one_letter_code
_entity_poly.pdbx_strand_id
1 'polypeptide(L)'
;MTSEGRRSEVILLDGRRVELIIQPKLFAGDLFDIVSSHFNLKEKEYFGLAFLDETCQYSWLNLDKRVLEHEYAKKHTHEKLILHFLVK
;
A
#
# COMPACT_ATOMS: atom_id res chain seq x y z
N MET A 1 -11.11 -11.13 19.76
CA MET A 1 -11.59 -9.95 19.01
C MET A 1 -10.83 -9.92 17.70
N THR A 2 -11.42 -10.40 16.63
CA THR A 2 -10.87 -10.33 15.27
C THR A 2 -10.89 -8.86 14.87
N SER A 3 -9.75 -8.17 14.95
CA SER A 3 -9.67 -6.81 14.45
C SER A 3 -9.86 -6.87 12.93
N GLU A 4 -11.03 -6.41 12.48
CA GLU A 4 -11.43 -6.45 11.07
C GLU A 4 -10.43 -5.64 10.24
N GLY A 5 -9.86 -6.26 9.20
CA GLY A 5 -8.91 -5.59 8.32
C GLY A 5 -9.56 -4.49 7.48
N ARG A 6 -8.74 -3.66 6.81
CA ARG A 6 -9.22 -2.55 5.98
C ARG A 6 -9.31 -2.96 4.52
N ARG A 7 -10.48 -2.76 3.90
CA ARG A 7 -10.63 -2.91 2.44
C ARG A 7 -9.69 -1.94 1.72
N SER A 8 -8.91 -2.46 0.80
CA SER A 8 -7.83 -1.74 0.15
C SER A 8 -7.72 -2.09 -1.34
N GLU A 9 -7.08 -1.20 -2.09
CA GLU A 9 -6.68 -1.38 -3.49
C GLU A 9 -5.19 -1.11 -3.63
N VAL A 10 -4.49 -1.90 -4.44
CA VAL A 10 -3.17 -1.54 -4.96
C VAL A 10 -3.27 -1.35 -6.47
N ILE A 11 -2.90 -0.17 -6.95
CA ILE A 11 -2.74 0.13 -8.37
C ILE A 11 -1.31 -0.28 -8.75
N LEU A 12 -1.19 -1.24 -9.68
CA LEU A 12 0.06 -1.81 -10.12
C LEU A 12 0.72 -0.97 -11.24
N LEU A 13 1.96 -1.32 -11.62
CA LEU A 13 2.74 -0.62 -12.65
C LEU A 13 2.06 -0.59 -14.02
N ASP A 14 1.30 -1.63 -14.36
CA ASP A 14 0.56 -1.76 -15.62
C ASP A 14 -0.85 -1.13 -15.55
N GLY A 15 -1.17 -0.45 -14.44
CA GLY A 15 -2.47 0.16 -14.19
C GLY A 15 -3.55 -0.80 -13.71
N ARG A 16 -3.27 -2.10 -13.58
CA ARG A 16 -4.21 -3.06 -12.98
C ARG A 16 -4.45 -2.74 -11.51
N ARG A 17 -5.62 -3.11 -11.01
CA ARG A 17 -6.05 -2.89 -9.63
C ARG A 17 -6.21 -4.22 -8.93
N VAL A 18 -5.55 -4.39 -7.79
CA VAL A 18 -5.69 -5.55 -6.92
C VAL A 18 -6.47 -5.15 -5.68
N GLU A 19 -7.63 -5.76 -5.48
CA GLU A 19 -8.43 -5.58 -4.26
C GLU A 19 -8.01 -6.58 -3.18
N LEU A 20 -7.87 -6.11 -1.95
CA LEU A 20 -7.47 -6.94 -0.82
C LEU A 20 -7.96 -6.36 0.51
N ILE A 21 -7.92 -7.19 1.56
CA ILE A 21 -8.17 -6.75 2.93
C ILE A 21 -6.82 -6.74 3.66
N ILE A 22 -6.37 -5.54 4.03
CA ILE A 22 -5.12 -5.35 4.77
C ILE A 22 -5.38 -5.62 6.25
N GLN A 23 -4.69 -6.61 6.78
CA GLN A 23 -4.77 -6.97 8.19
C GLN A 23 -3.98 -5.97 9.05
N PRO A 24 -4.42 -5.66 10.28
CA PRO A 24 -3.75 -4.70 11.17
C PRO A 24 -2.28 -5.02 11.45
N LYS A 25 -1.89 -6.30 11.35
CA LYS A 25 -0.53 -6.78 11.61
C LYS A 25 0.37 -6.79 10.37
N LEU A 26 -0.16 -6.50 9.18
CA LEU A 26 0.59 -6.60 7.93
C LEU A 26 1.62 -5.46 7.83
N PHE A 27 2.90 -5.81 7.65
CA PHE A 27 3.95 -4.84 7.37
C PHE A 27 3.91 -4.38 5.91
N ALA A 28 4.32 -3.14 5.68
CA ALA A 28 4.39 -2.60 4.33
C ALA A 28 5.44 -3.33 3.47
N GLY A 29 6.53 -3.83 4.08
CA GLY A 29 7.51 -4.71 3.43
C GLY A 29 6.89 -6.01 2.92
N ASP A 30 6.10 -6.69 3.75
CA ASP A 30 5.39 -7.92 3.35
C ASP A 30 4.42 -7.66 2.20
N LEU A 31 3.65 -6.56 2.27
CA LEU A 31 2.75 -6.16 1.18
C LEU A 31 3.54 -5.85 -0.10
N PHE A 32 4.67 -5.17 0.02
CA PHE A 32 5.55 -4.84 -1.10
C PHE A 32 6.10 -6.10 -1.77
N ASP A 33 6.57 -7.08 -1.00
CA ASP A 33 7.08 -8.35 -1.55
C ASP A 33 5.95 -9.15 -2.22
N ILE A 34 4.73 -9.15 -1.67
CA ILE A 34 3.54 -9.75 -2.30
C ILE A 34 3.25 -9.08 -3.65
N VAL A 35 3.13 -7.75 -3.67
CA VAL A 35 2.85 -6.97 -4.89
C VAL A 35 3.96 -7.16 -5.92
N SER A 36 5.21 -7.11 -5.47
CA SER A 36 6.38 -7.29 -6.32
C SER A 36 6.44 -8.69 -6.90
N SER A 37 5.97 -9.73 -6.21
CA SER A 37 5.97 -11.10 -6.76
C SER A 37 5.11 -11.29 -8.02
N HIS A 38 4.15 -10.40 -8.27
CA HIS A 38 3.38 -10.36 -9.52
C HIS A 38 4.24 -9.92 -10.72
N PHE A 39 5.38 -9.28 -10.45
CA PHE A 39 6.32 -8.76 -11.43
C PHE A 39 7.66 -9.48 -11.25
N ASN A 40 8.28 -9.97 -12.32
CA ASN A 40 9.62 -10.56 -12.21
C ASN A 40 10.70 -9.48 -12.16
N LEU A 41 10.64 -8.59 -11.15
CA LEU A 41 11.49 -7.40 -11.00
C LEU A 41 12.92 -7.82 -10.65
N LYS A 42 13.89 -7.30 -11.40
CA LYS A 42 15.32 -7.53 -11.15
C LYS A 42 15.92 -6.56 -10.11
N GLU A 43 15.40 -5.34 -10.05
CA GLU A 43 15.91 -4.24 -9.23
C GLU A 43 14.76 -3.65 -8.40
N LYS A 44 14.35 -4.38 -7.35
CA LYS A 44 13.14 -4.05 -6.56
C LYS A 44 13.31 -2.76 -5.74
N GLU A 45 14.54 -2.34 -5.47
CA GLU A 45 14.91 -1.14 -4.73
C GLU A 45 14.46 0.17 -5.39
N TYR A 46 14.20 0.18 -6.70
CA TYR A 46 13.67 1.35 -7.41
C TYR A 46 12.16 1.51 -7.26
N PHE A 47 11.48 0.56 -6.61
CA PHE A 47 10.04 0.57 -6.48
C PHE A 47 9.62 0.82 -5.03
N GLY A 48 8.40 1.30 -4.87
CA GLY A 48 7.80 1.50 -3.57
C GLY A 48 6.28 1.47 -3.62
N LEU A 49 5.68 1.43 -2.44
CA LEU A 49 4.26 1.65 -2.26
C LEU A 49 4.06 3.07 -1.74
N ALA A 50 3.12 3.80 -2.33
CA ALA A 50 2.75 5.14 -1.90
C ALA A 50 1.24 5.29 -1.77
N PHE A 51 0.79 6.25 -0.97
CA PHE A 51 -0.59 6.72 -0.93
C PHE A 51 -0.62 8.21 -1.29
N LEU A 52 -1.78 8.71 -1.71
CA LEU A 52 -2.00 10.15 -1.85
C LEU A 52 -2.38 10.73 -0.48
N ASP A 53 -1.60 11.70 -0.01
CA ASP A 53 -1.87 12.41 1.23
C ASP A 53 -2.95 13.50 1.06
N GLU A 54 -3.17 14.28 2.12
CA GLU A 54 -4.18 15.36 2.13
C GLU A 54 -3.91 16.45 1.08
N THR A 55 -2.66 16.61 0.66
CA THR A 55 -2.20 17.57 -0.35
C THR A 55 -2.18 17.00 -1.77
N CYS A 56 -2.67 15.77 -1.95
CA CYS A 56 -2.61 15.03 -3.22
C CYS A 56 -1.18 14.78 -3.71
N GLN A 57 -0.21 14.70 -2.79
CA GLN A 57 1.16 14.27 -3.10
C GLN A 57 1.34 12.80 -2.74
N TYR A 58 2.28 12.14 -3.42
CA TYR A 58 2.64 10.76 -3.12
C TYR A 58 3.51 10.69 -1.87
N SER A 59 2.96 10.06 -0.84
CA SER A 59 3.66 9.74 0.39
C SER A 59 4.04 8.25 0.40
N TRP A 60 5.34 7.97 0.47
CA TRP A 60 5.89 6.61 0.47
C TRP A 60 5.62 5.90 1.80
N LEU A 61 5.25 4.61 1.73
CA LEU A 61 5.18 3.76 2.90
C LEU A 61 6.60 3.45 3.42
N ASN A 62 6.74 3.43 4.74
CA ASN A 62 7.90 2.85 5.40
C ASN A 62 7.70 1.34 5.50
N LEU A 63 8.60 0.57 4.86
CA LEU A 63 8.51 -0.89 4.77
C LEU A 63 8.62 -1.59 6.13
N ASP A 64 9.27 -0.97 7.12
CA ASP A 64 9.43 -1.48 8.48
C ASP A 64 8.22 -1.17 9.38
N LYS A 65 7.20 -0.48 8.85
CA LYS A 65 5.99 -0.09 9.58
C LYS A 65 4.79 -0.88 9.07
N ARG A 66 3.80 -1.10 9.96
CA ARG A 66 2.54 -1.70 9.56
C ARG A 66 1.80 -0.77 8.60
N VAL A 67 1.15 -1.33 7.60
CA VAL A 67 0.44 -0.53 6.59
C VAL A 67 -0.56 0.39 7.28
N LEU A 68 -1.46 -0.16 8.10
CA LEU A 68 -2.52 0.61 8.76
C LEU A 68 -2.06 1.60 9.84
N GLU A 69 -0.76 1.63 10.17
CA GLU A 69 -0.20 2.59 11.14
C GLU A 69 0.31 3.88 10.48
N HIS A 70 0.30 3.98 9.15
CA HIS A 70 0.67 5.21 8.44
C HIS A 70 -0.39 6.31 8.61
N GLU A 71 0.04 7.57 8.55
CA GLU A 71 -0.85 8.72 8.68
C GLU A 71 -1.61 8.97 7.37
N TYR A 72 -2.70 8.23 7.20
CA TYR A 72 -3.63 8.44 6.11
C TYR A 72 -4.50 9.67 6.38
N ALA A 73 -4.81 10.40 5.31
CA ALA A 73 -5.75 11.51 5.35
C ALA A 73 -7.06 11.10 6.06
N LYS A 74 -7.46 11.87 7.09
CA LYS A 74 -8.60 11.50 7.96
C LYS A 74 -9.93 11.39 7.21
N LYS A 75 -10.05 12.12 6.10
CA LYS A 75 -11.20 12.06 5.17
C LYS A 75 -11.41 10.66 4.56
N HIS A 76 -10.37 9.82 4.50
CA HIS A 76 -10.43 8.50 3.89
C HIS A 76 -10.54 7.35 4.90
N THR A 77 -10.70 7.63 6.21
CA THR A 77 -10.68 6.60 7.26
C THR A 77 -11.79 5.55 7.10
N HIS A 78 -12.96 5.96 6.58
CA HIS A 78 -14.10 5.07 6.31
C HIS A 78 -14.13 4.53 4.88
N GLU A 79 -13.21 4.97 4.02
CA GLU A 79 -13.13 4.59 2.62
C GLU A 79 -12.07 3.50 2.39
N LYS A 80 -12.17 2.87 1.22
CA LYS A 80 -11.17 1.92 0.72
C LYS A 80 -9.79 2.60 0.69
N LEU A 81 -8.79 1.99 1.29
CA LEU A 81 -7.41 2.50 1.20
C LEU A 81 -6.86 2.26 -0.20
N ILE A 82 -6.40 3.29 -0.88
CA ILE A 82 -5.77 3.16 -2.20
C ILE A 82 -4.27 3.36 -2.05
N LEU A 83 -3.51 2.37 -2.54
CA LEU A 83 -2.06 2.39 -2.63
C LEU A 83 -1.63 2.32 -4.09
N HIS A 84 -0.47 2.88 -4.38
CA HIS A 84 0.14 2.92 -5.70
C HIS A 84 1.49 2.24 -5.64
N PHE A 85 1.71 1.26 -6.52
CA PHE A 85 3.01 0.66 -6.74
C PHE A 85 3.73 1.46 -7.83
N LEU A 86 4.78 2.18 -7.44
CA LEU A 86 5.43 3.21 -8.25
C LEU A 86 6.95 3.07 -8.24
N VAL A 87 7.60 3.75 -9.20
CA VAL A 87 9.05 3.98 -9.20
C VAL A 87 9.36 5.17 -8.27
N LYS A 88 10.37 5.02 -7.40
CA LYS A 88 10.77 6.01 -6.39
C LYS A 88 11.69 7.09 -6.94
#